data_AF-A0A7X9BF23-F1
#
_entry.id   AF-A0A7X9BF23-F1
#
_cell.length_a   1.000
_cell.length_b   1.000
_cell.length_c   1.000
_cell.angle_alpha   90.00
_cell.angle_beta   90.00
_cell.angle_gamma   90.00
#
_symmetry.space_group_name_H-M   'P 1'
#
loop_
_entity.id
_entity.type
_entity.pdbx_description
1 polymer ?
#
loop_
_entity_poly.entity_id
_entity_poly.type
_entity_poly.pdbx_seq_one_letter_code
_entity_poly.pdbx_strand_id
1 'polypeptide(L)' 'MTIAAQVKQTLPSLKGIEATLESFKLLESSNQTNDILDLNIQRIQKVIRDFEDRLGVLEFEEPQYKGL' A
#
# COMPACT_ATOMS: atom_id res chain seq x y z
N MET A 1 20.48 -7.31 1.17
CA MET A 1 19.13 -6.73 1.04
C MET A 1 18.98 -5.75 2.19
N THR A 2 18.64 -4.50 1.92
CA THR A 2 18.58 -3.47 2.98
C THR A 2 17.20 -3.46 3.62
N ILE A 3 17.05 -2.76 4.75
CA ILE A 3 15.75 -2.69 5.43
C ILE A 3 14.76 -1.94 4.56
N ALA A 4 15.19 -0.83 3.92
CA ALA A 4 14.39 -0.12 2.94
C ALA A 4 13.95 -1.06 1.79
N ALA A 5 14.87 -1.87 1.25
CA ALA A 5 14.54 -2.81 0.17
C ALA A 5 13.51 -3.88 0.59
N GLN A 6 13.60 -4.40 1.82
CA GLN A 6 12.62 -5.34 2.35
C GLN A 6 11.23 -4.72 2.50
N VAL A 7 11.16 -3.50 3.03
CA VAL A 7 9.89 -2.75 3.16
C VAL A 7 9.33 -2.40 1.78
N LYS A 8 10.17 -1.99 0.83
CA LYS A 8 9.76 -1.67 -0.54
C LYS A 8 9.14 -2.87 -1.27
N GLN A 9 9.62 -4.08 -0.99
CA GLN A 9 9.10 -5.31 -1.59
C GLN A 9 7.68 -5.67 -1.13
N THR A 10 7.16 -5.09 -0.03
CA THR A 10 5.79 -5.34 0.43
C THR A 10 4.76 -4.46 -0.27
N LEU A 11 5.17 -3.28 -0.79
CA LEU A 11 4.27 -2.33 -1.45
C LEU A 11 3.53 -2.91 -2.66
N PRO A 12 4.17 -3.68 -3.58
CA PRO A 12 3.45 -4.29 -4.69
C PRO A 12 2.33 -5.22 -4.26
N SER A 13 2.52 -6.00 -3.19
CA SER A 13 1.49 -6.88 -2.65
C SER A 13 0.31 -6.09 -2.08
N LEU A 14 0.56 -4.99 -1.36
CA LEU A 14 -0.50 -4.13 -0.82
C LEU A 14 -1.30 -3.44 -1.94
N LYS A 15 -0.64 -2.93 -2.97
CA LYS A 15 -1.29 -2.34 -4.15
C LYS A 15 -2.08 -3.37 -4.95
N GLY A 16 -1.61 -4.62 -5.00
CA GLY A 16 -2.37 -5.72 -5.59
C GLY A 16 -3.66 -6.05 -4.81
N ILE A 17 -3.62 -5.96 -3.48
CA ILE A 17 -4.80 -6.13 -2.63
C ILE A 17 -5.81 -5.02 -2.88
N GLU A 18 -5.36 -3.75 -2.93
CA GLU A 18 -6.21 -2.60 -3.27
C GLU A 18 -6.91 -2.80 -4.61
N ALA A 19 -6.16 -3.12 -5.67
CA ALA A 19 -6.72 -3.37 -7.00
C ALA A 19 -7.72 -4.55 -7.01
N THR A 20 -7.49 -5.57 -6.19
CA THR A 20 -8.43 -6.69 -6.04
C THR A 20 -9.74 -6.25 -5.39
N LEU A 21 -9.68 -5.40 -4.35
CA LEU A 21 -10.86 -4.84 -3.70
C LEU A 21 -11.65 -3.92 -4.65
N GLU A 22 -10.96 -3.09 -5.43
CA GLU A 22 -11.60 -2.27 -6.47
C GLU A 22 -12.30 -3.14 -7.52
N SER A 23 -11.66 -4.23 -7.95
CA SER A 23 -12.25 -5.18 -8.89
C SER A 23 -13.51 -5.85 -8.32
N PHE A 24 -13.51 -6.22 -7.04
CA PHE A 24 -14.71 -6.76 -6.38
C PHE A 24 -15.82 -5.72 -6.30
N LYS A 25 -15.49 -4.47 -6.00
CA LYS A 25 -16.47 -3.37 -5.94
C LYS A 25 -17.15 -3.16 -7.29
N LEU A 26 -16.40 -3.24 -8.39
CA LEU A 26 -16.97 -3.11 -9.75
C LEU A 26 -17.98 -4.20 -10.10
N LEU A 27 -17.85 -5.40 -9.50
CA LEU A 27 -18.73 -6.53 -9.75
C LEU A 27 -19.95 -6.56 -8.81
N GLU A 28 -19.94 -5.76 -7.74
CA GLU A 28 -20.88 -5.85 -6.64
C GLU A 28 -22.12 -4.96 -6.87
N SER A 29 -23.31 -5.56 -6.74
CA SER A 29 -24.59 -4.85 -6.93
C SER A 29 -25.23 -4.36 -5.62
N SER A 30 -24.79 -4.87 -4.46
CA SER A 30 -25.31 -4.46 -3.16
C SER A 30 -24.66 -3.17 -2.67
N ASN A 31 -25.48 -2.16 -2.38
CA ASN A 31 -25.00 -0.90 -1.79
C ASN A 31 -24.27 -1.13 -0.46
N GLN A 32 -24.79 -2.02 0.40
CA GLN A 32 -24.17 -2.32 1.69
C GLN A 32 -22.79 -2.96 1.53
N THR A 33 -22.62 -3.87 0.55
CA THR A 33 -21.33 -4.50 0.28
C THR A 33 -20.35 -3.48 -0.31
N ASN A 34 -20.82 -2.60 -1.19
CA ASN A 34 -20.03 -1.50 -1.75
C ASN A 34 -19.50 -0.55 -0.66
N ASP A 35 -20.32 -0.19 0.33
CA ASP A 35 -19.89 0.64 1.46
C ASP A 35 -18.76 -0.03 2.28
N ILE A 36 -18.87 -1.35 2.49
CA ILE A 36 -17.84 -2.13 3.19
C ILE A 36 -16.55 -2.19 2.35
N LEU A 37 -16.66 -2.41 1.04
CA LEU A 37 -15.50 -2.43 0.14
C LEU A 37 -14.81 -1.07 0.11
N ASP A 38 -15.56 0.03 0.03
CA ASP A 38 -15.01 1.39 0.08
C ASP A 38 -14.27 1.68 1.37
N LEU A 39 -14.83 1.29 2.51
CA LEU A 39 -14.15 1.43 3.79
C LEU A 39 -12.81 0.66 3.81
N ASN A 40 -12.78 -0.54 3.24
CA ASN A 40 -11.56 -1.35 3.20
C ASN A 40 -10.54 -0.82 2.19
N ILE A 41 -10.96 -0.32 1.03
CA ILE A 41 -10.11 0.37 0.06
C ILE A 41 -9.43 1.59 0.72
N GLN A 42 -10.19 2.42 1.43
CA GLN A 42 -9.63 3.58 2.15
C GLN A 42 -8.62 3.17 3.24
N ARG A 43 -8.88 2.05 3.92
CA ARG A 43 -7.96 1.51 4.94
C ARG A 43 -6.64 1.03 4.32
N ILE A 44 -6.70 0.24 3.25
CA ILE A 44 -5.48 -0.25 2.60
C ILE A 44 -4.68 0.91 1.99
N GLN A 45 -5.35 1.91 1.40
CA GLN A 45 -4.72 3.14 0.93
C GLN A 45 -3.97 3.88 2.03
N LYS A 46 -4.53 3.94 3.24
CA LYS A 46 -3.83 4.52 4.39
C LYS A 46 -2.57 3.73 4.73
N VAL A 47 -2.66 2.41 4.79
CA VAL A 47 -1.49 1.54 5.06
C VAL A 47 -0.42 1.70 3.99
N ILE A 48 -0.79 1.76 2.71
CA ILE A 48 0.14 1.99 1.61
C ILE A 48 0.90 3.31 1.80
N ARG A 49 0.18 4.41 2.08
CA ARG A 49 0.80 5.72 2.35
C ARG A 49 1.76 5.67 3.54
N ASP A 50 1.34 5.06 4.66
CA ASP A 50 2.18 4.92 5.85
C ASP A 50 3.48 4.15 5.54
N PHE A 51 3.42 3.13 4.67
CA PHE A 51 4.59 2.40 4.19
C PHE A 51 5.47 3.23 3.25
N GLU A 52 4.89 4.01 2.34
CA GLU A 52 5.63 4.90 1.43
C GLU A 52 6.38 6.00 2.21
N ASP A 53 5.72 6.62 3.20
CA ASP A 53 6.33 7.61 4.09
C ASP A 53 7.47 6.99 4.90
N ARG A 54 7.25 5.80 5.47
CA ARG A 54 8.29 5.09 6.22
C ARG A 54 9.46 4.68 5.35
N LEU A 55 9.20 4.24 4.12
CA LEU A 55 10.23 3.87 3.15
C LEU A 55 11.14 5.06 2.86
N GLY A 56 10.59 6.26 2.66
CA GLY A 56 11.38 7.47 2.44
C GLY A 56 12.35 7.78 3.59
N VAL A 57 11.89 7.64 4.85
CA VAL A 57 12.76 7.79 6.03
C VAL A 57 13.88 6.74 6.05
N LEU A 58 13.54 5.48 5.78
CA LEU A 58 14.53 4.39 5.76
C LEU A 58 15.57 4.56 4.65
N GLU A 59 15.14 4.92 3.44
CA GLU A 59 16.06 5.20 2.32
C GLU A 59 16.99 6.37 2.70
N PHE A 60 16.48 7.44 3.32
CA PHE A 60 17.31 8.57 3.77
C PHE A 60 18.33 8.20 4.86
N GLU A 61 17.96 7.33 5.80
CA GLU A 61 18.85 6.91 6.89
C GLU A 61 19.95 5.95 6.41
N GLU A 62 19.71 5.20 5.33
CA GLU A 62 20.61 4.15 4.84
C GLU A 62 21.86 4.73 4.10
N PRO A 63 23.09 4.32 4.50
CA PRO A 63 24.32 4.89 3.94
C PRO A 63 24.44 4.83 2.42
N GLN A 64 23.90 3.78 1.79
CA GLN A 64 24.02 3.61 0.34
C GLN A 64 23.21 4.62 -0.48
N TYR A 65 22.28 5.37 0.13
CA TYR A 65 21.48 6.40 -0.53
C TYR A 65 21.99 7.82 -0.25
N LYS A 66 22.93 8.00 0.69
CA LYS A 66 23.44 9.32 1.12
C LYS A 66 24.45 9.96 0.16
N GLY A 67 24.75 9.32 -0.98
CA GLY A 67 25.69 9.80 -1.99
C GLY A 67 25.07 9.93 -3.40
N LEU A 68 23.75 9.90 -3.49
CA LEU A 68 22.98 10.18 -4.71
C LEU A 68 22.64 11.67 -4.81
#